data_AF-A0A410MIG5-F1
#
_entry.id   AF-A0A410MIG5-F1
#
_cell.length_a   1.000
_cell.length_b   1.000
_cell.length_c   1.000
_cell.angle_alpha   90.00
_cell.angle_beta   90.00
_cell.angle_gamma   90.00
#
_symmetry.space_group_name_H-M   'P 1'
#
loop_
_entity.id
_entity.type
_entity.pdbx_description
1 polymer ?
#
loop_
_entity_poly.entity_id
_entity_poly.type
_entity_poly.pdbx_seq_one_letter_code
_entity_poly.pdbx_strand_id
1 'polypeptide(L)'
;MPTYNKLVRDLIPQIIEKQGKALETQILSDEEYNKKLRTKLQEEVNEYLEAESDEDAVEELADVLELMKALARQHGSSIEAVEKVRKEKVEKRGAFDEKVFLLHVED
;
A
#
# COMPACT_ATOMS: atom_id res chain seq x y z
N MET A 1 -20.63 18.34 -4.96
CA MET A 1 -19.38 17.73 -5.43
C MET A 1 -19.00 16.66 -4.42
N PRO A 2 -18.56 15.46 -4.84
CA PRO A 2 -18.08 14.44 -3.91
C PRO A 2 -16.81 14.93 -3.21
N THR A 3 -16.69 14.67 -1.91
CA THR A 3 -15.51 14.97 -1.11
C THR A 3 -14.73 13.68 -0.87
N TYR A 4 -13.49 13.60 -1.35
CA TYR A 4 -12.70 12.35 -1.32
C TYR A 4 -11.76 12.22 -0.12
N ASN A 5 -11.07 13.30 0.29
CA ASN A 5 -10.17 13.33 1.45
C ASN A 5 -9.11 12.21 1.53
N LYS A 6 -8.64 11.74 0.36
CA LYS A 6 -7.65 10.66 0.24
C LYS A 6 -6.30 11.12 -0.32
N LEU A 7 -5.26 10.37 0.02
CA LEU A 7 -3.93 10.55 -0.57
C LEU A 7 -3.95 9.96 -1.98
N VAL A 8 -3.39 10.68 -2.95
CA VAL A 8 -3.33 10.26 -4.36
C VAL A 8 -1.89 10.30 -4.86
N ARG A 9 -1.60 9.58 -5.95
CA ARG A 9 -0.30 9.66 -6.63
C ARG A 9 -0.08 11.05 -7.23
N ASP A 10 1.17 11.47 -7.34
CA ASP A 10 1.57 12.83 -7.72
C ASP A 10 1.03 13.32 -9.07
N LEU A 11 0.76 12.38 -10.00
CA LEU A 11 0.25 12.68 -11.34
C LEU A 11 -1.28 12.74 -11.44
N ILE A 12 -2.01 12.35 -10.39
CA ILE A 12 -3.48 12.34 -10.39
C ILE A 12 -4.07 13.75 -10.58
N PRO A 13 -3.56 14.81 -9.93
CA PRO A 13 -4.05 16.17 -10.17
C PRO A 13 -4.03 16.57 -11.65
N GLN A 14 -2.90 16.33 -12.34
CA GLN A 14 -2.73 16.69 -13.75
C GLN A 14 -3.60 15.84 -14.68
N ILE A 15 -3.85 14.57 -14.32
CA ILE A 15 -4.79 13.72 -15.05
C ILE A 15 -6.22 14.28 -14.93
N ILE A 16 -6.65 14.71 -13.74
CA ILE A 16 -7.97 15.30 -13.50
C ILE A 16 -8.13 16.62 -14.26
N GLU A 17 -7.12 17.49 -14.22
CA GLU A 17 -7.12 18.77 -14.96
C GLU A 17 -7.24 18.55 -16.48
N LYS A 18 -6.52 17.57 -17.04
CA LYS A 18 -6.61 17.20 -18.46
C LYS A 18 -8.00 16.70 -18.87
N GLN A 19 -8.79 16.19 -17.92
CA GLN A 19 -10.19 15.82 -18.15
C GLN A 19 -11.15 17.02 -18.09
N GLY A 20 -10.63 18.25 -17.90
CA GLY A 20 -11.42 19.48 -17.81
C GLY A 20 -12.20 19.61 -16.50
N LYS A 21 -11.85 18.82 -15.47
CA LYS A 21 -12.50 18.85 -14.16
C LYS A 21 -11.79 19.83 -13.22
N ALA A 22 -12.56 20.59 -12.45
CA ALA A 22 -12.03 21.37 -11.35
C ALA A 22 -11.71 20.46 -10.16
N LEU A 23 -10.63 20.74 -9.45
CA LEU A 23 -10.20 20.04 -8.26
C LEU A 23 -9.54 20.99 -7.26
N GLU A 24 -9.37 20.51 -6.03
CA GLU A 24 -8.61 21.16 -4.98
C GLU A 24 -7.62 20.13 -4.40
N THR A 25 -6.38 20.56 -4.19
CA THR A 25 -5.31 19.71 -3.63
C THR A 25 -4.52 20.49 -2.60
N GLN A 26 -3.96 19.78 -1.62
CA GLN A 26 -3.01 20.34 -0.66
C GLN A 26 -1.77 19.45 -0.58
N ILE A 27 -0.61 20.07 -0.35
CA ILE A 27 0.62 19.34 0.00
C ILE A 27 0.64 19.19 1.52
N LEU A 28 0.77 17.95 1.99
CA LEU A 28 0.74 17.62 3.41
C LEU A 28 2.09 17.90 4.09
N SER A 29 2.05 18.19 5.40
CA SER A 29 3.25 18.12 6.23
C SER A 29 3.75 16.68 6.39
N ASP A 30 5.02 16.49 6.77
CA ASP A 30 5.57 15.14 6.99
C ASP A 30 4.77 14.34 8.03
N GLU A 31 4.29 14.98 9.10
CA GLU A 31 3.48 14.31 10.13
C GLU A 31 2.12 13.85 9.58
N GLU A 32 1.43 14.73 8.84
CA GLU A 32 0.14 14.40 8.24
C GLU A 32 0.28 13.36 7.12
N TYR A 33 1.31 13.50 6.30
CA TYR A 33 1.64 12.53 5.25
C TYR A 33 1.87 11.14 5.83
N ASN A 34 2.61 11.03 6.94
CA ASN A 34 2.82 9.77 7.64
C ASN A 34 1.53 9.12 8.12
N LYS A 35 0.60 9.91 8.67
CA LYS A 35 -0.73 9.42 9.07
C LYS A 35 -1.53 8.98 7.84
N LYS A 36 -1.53 9.79 6.79
CA LYS A 36 -2.29 9.53 5.55
C LYS A 36 -1.76 8.34 4.76
N LEU A 37 -0.46 8.05 4.77
CA LEU A 37 0.11 6.83 4.18
C LEU A 37 -0.45 5.56 4.83
N ARG A 38 -0.60 5.54 6.16
CA ARG A 38 -1.17 4.39 6.88
C ARG A 38 -2.65 4.20 6.57
N THR A 39 -3.40 5.30 6.51
CA THR A 39 -4.81 5.27 6.06
C THR A 39 -4.91 4.77 4.63
N LYS A 40 -4.04 5.26 3.73
CA LYS A 40 -4.06 4.84 2.33
C LYS A 40 -3.67 3.37 2.16
N LEU A 41 -2.72 2.86 2.94
CA LEU A 41 -2.40 1.43 2.95
C LEU A 41 -3.62 0.57 3.35
N GLN A 42 -4.40 1.02 4.33
CA GLN A 42 -5.62 0.33 4.73
C GLN A 42 -6.69 0.38 3.63
N GLU A 43 -6.82 1.49 2.92
CA GLU A 43 -7.69 1.64 1.73
C GLU A 43 -7.33 0.57 0.68
N GLU A 44 -6.09 0.53 0.18
CA GLU A 44 -5.74 -0.40 -0.92
C GLU A 44 -5.78 -1.88 -0.48
N VAL A 45 -5.46 -2.16 0.79
CA VAL A 45 -5.61 -3.53 1.31
C VAL A 45 -7.08 -3.94 1.35
N ASN A 46 -7.99 -3.04 1.70
CA ASN A 46 -9.42 -3.34 1.65
C ASN A 46 -9.90 -3.49 0.20
N GLU A 47 -9.44 -2.64 -0.72
CA GLU A 47 -9.75 -2.76 -2.16
C GLU A 47 -9.26 -4.12 -2.70
N TYR A 48 -8.05 -4.57 -2.33
CA TYR A 48 -7.56 -5.92 -2.66
C TYR A 48 -8.44 -7.04 -2.08
N LEU A 49 -8.93 -6.89 -0.84
CA LEU A 49 -9.81 -7.88 -0.21
C LEU A 49 -11.21 -7.92 -0.83
N GLU A 50 -11.64 -6.82 -1.43
CA GLU A 50 -12.95 -6.65 -2.08
C GLU A 50 -12.89 -6.90 -3.60
N ALA A 51 -11.69 -7.10 -4.18
CA ALA A 51 -11.50 -7.33 -5.61
C ALA A 51 -12.27 -8.58 -6.10
N GLU A 52 -13.04 -8.41 -7.18
CA GLU A 52 -13.86 -9.49 -7.76
C GLU A 52 -13.13 -10.25 -8.89
N SER A 53 -11.98 -9.75 -9.36
CA SER A 53 -11.17 -10.36 -10.42
C SER A 53 -9.69 -10.43 -10.06
N ASP A 54 -8.96 -11.34 -10.70
CA ASP A 54 -7.51 -11.47 -10.53
C ASP A 54 -6.79 -10.23 -11.08
N GLU A 55 -7.31 -9.62 -12.14
CA GLU A 55 -6.77 -8.38 -12.71
C GLU A 55 -6.86 -7.22 -11.72
N ASP A 56 -8.04 -7.00 -11.12
CA ASP A 56 -8.22 -5.94 -10.11
C ASP A 56 -7.33 -6.21 -8.89
N ALA A 57 -7.27 -7.46 -8.42
CA ALA A 57 -6.41 -7.84 -7.30
C ALA A 57 -4.92 -7.53 -7.56
N VAL A 58 -4.44 -7.71 -8.80
CA VAL A 58 -3.06 -7.37 -9.17
C VAL A 58 -2.82 -5.85 -9.17
N GLU A 59 -3.79 -5.05 -9.60
CA GLU A 59 -3.70 -3.58 -9.54
C GLU A 59 -3.58 -3.10 -8.08
N GLU A 60 -4.44 -3.61 -7.20
CA GLU A 60 -4.42 -3.23 -5.78
C GLU A 60 -3.14 -3.70 -5.07
N LEU A 61 -2.62 -4.89 -5.39
CA LEU A 61 -1.32 -5.35 -4.89
C LEU A 61 -0.17 -4.42 -5.35
N ALA A 62 -0.25 -3.86 -6.56
CA ALA A 62 0.73 -2.91 -7.05
C ALA A 62 0.69 -1.57 -6.30
N ASP A 63 -0.51 -1.11 -5.93
CA ASP A 63 -0.69 0.08 -5.09
C ASP A 63 -0.18 -0.17 -3.65
N VAL A 64 -0.48 -1.32 -3.06
CA VAL A 64 0.10 -1.76 -1.76
C VAL A 64 1.63 -1.78 -1.83
N LEU A 65 2.22 -2.31 -2.91
CA LEU A 65 3.67 -2.34 -3.10
C LEU A 65 4.27 -0.93 -3.15
N GLU A 66 3.62 0.01 -3.84
CA GLU A 66 4.10 1.40 -3.89
C GLU A 66 4.03 2.08 -2.51
N LEU A 67 2.97 1.82 -1.74
CA LEU A 67 2.83 2.30 -0.37
C LEU A 67 3.88 1.69 0.56
N MET A 68 4.22 0.41 0.40
CA MET A 68 5.33 -0.21 1.15
C MET A 68 6.66 0.51 0.90
N LYS A 69 6.95 0.93 -0.34
CA LYS A 69 8.17 1.71 -0.65
C LYS A 69 8.13 3.08 0.04
N ALA A 70 7.00 3.78 -0.02
CA ALA A 70 6.85 5.09 0.62
C ALA A 70 7.00 4.99 2.16
N LEU A 71 6.36 4.00 2.77
CA LEU A 71 6.44 3.74 4.21
C LEU A 71 7.85 3.33 4.64
N ALA A 72 8.56 2.53 3.85
CA ALA A 72 9.96 2.18 4.13
C ALA A 72 10.84 3.44 4.23
N ARG A 73 10.67 4.40 3.31
CA ARG A 73 11.39 5.69 3.33
C ARG A 73 11.06 6.51 4.56
N GLN A 74 9.80 6.53 5.00
CA GLN A 74 9.38 7.22 6.22
C GLN A 74 10.02 6.64 7.49
N HIS A 75 10.36 5.35 7.46
CA HIS A 75 11.13 4.69 8.51
C HIS A 75 12.66 4.85 8.36
N GLY A 76 13.12 5.76 7.49
CA GLY A 76 14.56 5.96 7.23
C GLY A 76 15.22 4.77 6.55
N SER A 77 14.43 3.94 5.85
CA SER A 77 14.85 2.68 5.26
C SER A 77 14.53 2.67 3.75
N SER A 78 14.80 1.54 3.10
CA SER A 78 14.49 1.33 1.68
C SER A 78 13.70 0.05 1.48
N ILE A 79 13.08 -0.09 0.30
CA ILE A 79 12.37 -1.33 -0.03
C ILE A 79 13.33 -2.52 -0.14
N GLU A 80 14.58 -2.29 -0.53
CA GLU A 80 15.64 -3.30 -0.55
C GLU A 80 15.98 -3.80 0.86
N ALA A 81 15.98 -2.91 1.86
CA ALA A 81 16.18 -3.29 3.25
C ALA A 81 14.99 -4.11 3.79
N VAL A 82 13.75 -3.75 3.44
CA VAL A 82 12.56 -4.55 3.76
C VAL A 82 12.66 -5.94 3.10
N GLU A 83 13.06 -5.99 1.83
CA GLU A 83 13.23 -7.22 1.08
C GLU A 83 14.33 -8.12 1.66
N LYS A 84 15.43 -7.54 2.16
CA LYS A 84 16.46 -8.28 2.90
C LYS A 84 15.88 -8.96 4.13
N VAL A 85 15.12 -8.22 4.94
CA VAL A 85 14.44 -8.78 6.13
C VAL A 85 13.43 -9.87 5.75
N ARG A 86 12.70 -9.71 4.63
CA ARG A 86 11.80 -10.74 4.10
C ARG A 86 12.57 -12.02 3.74
N LYS A 87 13.69 -11.91 3.01
CA LYS A 87 14.53 -13.07 2.64
C LYS A 87 15.08 -13.80 3.87
N GLU A 88 15.59 -13.07 4.86
CA GLU A 88 16.04 -13.66 6.13
C GLU A 88 14.91 -14.42 6.86
N LYS A 89 13.66 -13.93 6.78
CA LYS A 89 12.50 -14.65 7.34
C LYS A 89 12.18 -15.91 6.55
N VAL A 90 12.28 -15.88 5.21
CA VAL A 90 12.09 -17.07 4.37
C VAL A 90 13.12 -18.14 4.69
N GLU A 91 14.40 -17.78 4.81
CA GLU A 91 15.46 -18.73 5.17
C GLU A 91 15.22 -19.36 6.56
N LYS A 92 14.73 -18.58 7.53
CA LYS A 92 14.52 -19.03 8.91
C LYS A 92 13.20 -19.76 9.14
N ARG A 93 12.15 -19.45 8.39
CA ARG A 93 10.76 -19.84 8.69
C ARG A 93 9.98 -20.38 7.50
N GLY A 94 10.58 -20.41 6.31
CA GLY A 94 9.88 -20.71 5.06
C GLY A 94 9.03 -19.53 4.56
N ALA A 95 8.40 -19.75 3.42
CA ALA A 95 7.41 -18.86 2.82
C ALA A 95 5.99 -19.45 2.95
N PHE A 96 5.01 -18.81 2.34
CA PHE A 96 3.61 -19.29 2.35
C PHE A 96 3.31 -20.33 1.26
N ASP A 97 4.32 -20.81 0.53
CA ASP A 97 4.18 -21.70 -0.64
C ASP A 97 3.55 -23.06 -0.28
N GLU A 98 3.85 -23.59 0.91
CA GLU A 98 3.33 -24.87 1.41
C GLU A 98 1.89 -24.80 1.95
N LYS A 99 1.27 -23.60 1.98
CA LYS A 99 -0.13 -23.38 2.40
C LYS A 99 -0.45 -23.94 3.80
N VAL A 100 0.51 -23.88 4.71
CA VAL A 100 0.39 -24.42 6.07
C VAL A 100 -0.59 -23.56 6.89
N PHE A 101 -1.64 -24.18 7.43
CA PHE A 101 -2.58 -23.56 8.38
C PHE A 101 -2.46 -24.23 9.74
N LEU A 102 -2.12 -23.46 10.77
CA LEU A 102 -1.94 -23.96 12.14
C LEU A 102 -3.31 -24.06 12.84
N LEU A 103 -3.72 -25.28 13.22
CA LEU A 103 -5.02 -25.52 13.87
C LEU A 103 -4.97 -25.39 15.39
N HIS A 104 -3.94 -25.93 16.04
CA HIS A 104 -3.74 -25.86 17.48
C HIS A 104 -2.26 -26.07 17.81
N VAL A 105 -1.87 -25.62 18.99
CA VAL A 105 -0.59 -25.93 19.63
C VAL A 105 -0.93 -26.45 21.03
N GLU A 106 -0.45 -27.63 21.37
CA GLU A 106 -0.46 -28.16 22.75
C GLU A 106 0.93 -27.96 23.35
N ASP A 107 1.00 -27.78 24.68
CA ASP A 107 2.25 -27.61 25.42
C ASP A 107 3.06 -28.92 25.54
#